data_AF-A0A519C7Y8-F1
#
_entry.id   AF-A0A519C7Y8-F1
#
_cell.length_a   1.000
_cell.length_b   1.000
_cell.length_c   1.000
_cell.angle_alpha   90.00
_cell.angle_beta   90.00
_cell.angle_gamma   90.00
#
_symmetry.space_group_name_H-M   'P 1'
#
loop_
_entity.id
_entity.type
_entity.pdbx_description
1 polymer ?
#
loop_
_entity_poly.entity_id
_entity_poly.type
_entity_poly.pdbx_seq_one_letter_code
_entity_poly.pdbx_strand_id
1 'polypeptide(L)'
;MVRSLVLTVDRDNDLGVKAGIRGPVIGRKATLTAALRLGIADPEESDTNAILGALHHHDRLVENADAHDEVEIALLTGDVRVGPRSDRAIASQLDEVIQEFQPDVAILVTDGADDEASIPIITSRVRVEHVEKIIVRQSKGIESTYYYIAKAIEDPRWRAKLLVPISVFLMIIGLGLIVPNGGVLIGAMPLIAGIWMFAKGLGWEEQLERLMLDLRESATGGIFSSMLWAISIFSIILGFVTSYQVFTNMEYVEYSNLRIWAVAIDEALQWIVVSTFAFTLSIGVLRWTEGSFTGRSILLIGFGTVVYTIAEATLDVIRMGLSGSNYILDFETVSNDWGLPLFTIALYYLLRTIIESIAKEDETSPTNKFWGV
;
A
#
# COMPACT_ATOMS: atom_id res chain seq x y z
N MET A 1 -58.12 -4.21 26.35
CA MET A 1 -58.19 -4.30 24.88
C MET A 1 -56.96 -3.61 24.36
N VAL A 2 -55.83 -4.27 24.53
CA VAL A 2 -54.60 -3.95 23.82
C VAL A 2 -54.53 -4.92 22.65
N ARG A 3 -54.33 -4.38 21.45
CA ARG A 3 -54.09 -5.18 20.24
C ARG A 3 -52.61 -5.27 19.98
N SER A 4 -52.05 -6.45 20.21
CA SER A 4 -50.62 -6.70 20.05
C SER A 4 -50.35 -7.44 18.75
N LEU A 5 -49.52 -6.84 17.90
CA LEU A 5 -49.04 -7.46 16.66
C LEU A 5 -47.62 -8.00 16.86
N VAL A 6 -47.43 -9.31 16.71
CA VAL A 6 -46.11 -9.89 16.57
C VAL A 6 -45.71 -9.83 15.10
N LEU A 7 -44.64 -9.11 14.80
CA LEU A 7 -44.19 -8.84 13.45
C LEU A 7 -42.82 -9.48 13.21
N THR A 8 -42.65 -10.14 12.08
CA THR A 8 -41.35 -10.54 11.55
C THR A 8 -41.22 -10.05 10.13
N VAL A 9 -40.01 -9.72 9.71
CA VAL A 9 -39.72 -9.10 8.41
C VAL A 9 -38.61 -9.88 7.76
N ASP A 10 -38.83 -10.25 6.51
CA ASP A 10 -37.82 -10.79 5.59
C ASP A 10 -37.57 -9.70 4.53
N ARG A 11 -36.47 -8.94 4.70
CA ARG A 11 -36.22 -7.75 3.87
C ARG A 11 -35.73 -8.07 2.46
N ASP A 12 -34.99 -9.14 2.25
CA ASP A 12 -34.44 -9.55 0.95
C ASP A 12 -35.31 -10.58 0.21
N ASN A 13 -36.48 -10.90 0.76
CA ASN A 13 -37.55 -11.67 0.14
C ASN A 13 -37.14 -13.12 -0.16
N ASP A 14 -36.44 -13.74 0.77
CA ASP A 14 -36.09 -15.16 0.71
C ASP A 14 -37.34 -16.05 0.78
N LEU A 15 -38.39 -15.66 1.50
CA LEU A 15 -39.70 -16.34 1.42
C LEU A 15 -40.30 -16.31 0.02
N GLY A 16 -40.18 -15.20 -0.68
CA GLY A 16 -40.70 -15.04 -2.04
C GLY A 16 -39.90 -15.85 -3.06
N VAL A 17 -38.58 -15.86 -2.94
CA VAL A 17 -37.67 -16.52 -3.88
C VAL A 17 -37.58 -18.02 -3.64
N LYS A 18 -37.36 -18.44 -2.39
CA LYS A 18 -37.07 -19.83 -2.03
C LYS A 18 -38.35 -20.63 -1.76
N ALA A 19 -39.32 -20.05 -1.05
CA ALA A 19 -40.56 -20.73 -0.69
C ALA A 19 -41.75 -20.44 -1.63
N GLY A 20 -41.65 -19.41 -2.48
CA GLY A 20 -42.71 -18.99 -3.39
C GLY A 20 -43.91 -18.36 -2.69
N ILE A 21 -43.68 -17.74 -1.53
CA ILE A 21 -44.73 -17.14 -0.68
C ILE A 21 -44.69 -15.62 -0.85
N ARG A 22 -45.85 -15.02 -1.12
CA ARG A 22 -45.97 -13.56 -1.24
C ARG A 22 -46.53 -13.00 0.06
N GLY A 23 -45.86 -11.99 0.61
CA GLY A 23 -46.36 -11.22 1.75
C GLY A 23 -47.49 -10.23 1.37
N PRO A 24 -48.26 -9.76 2.37
CA PRO A 24 -48.13 -10.09 3.78
C PRO A 24 -48.74 -11.46 4.11
N VAL A 25 -48.12 -12.20 5.03
CA VAL A 25 -48.69 -13.44 5.58
C VAL A 25 -49.24 -13.12 6.97
N ILE A 26 -50.56 -13.15 7.12
CA ILE A 26 -51.26 -12.81 8.35
C ILE A 26 -51.87 -14.09 8.94
N GLY A 27 -51.78 -14.25 10.26
CA GLY A 27 -52.39 -15.35 10.98
C GLY A 27 -51.44 -16.50 11.28
N ARG A 28 -51.54 -17.03 12.50
CA ARG A 28 -50.67 -18.10 13.03
C ARG A 28 -50.53 -19.31 12.10
N LYS A 29 -51.63 -19.81 11.52
CA LYS A 29 -51.60 -20.99 10.63
C LYS A 29 -50.86 -20.71 9.32
N ALA A 30 -51.04 -19.52 8.76
CA ALA A 30 -50.39 -19.13 7.52
C ALA A 30 -48.89 -18.94 7.76
N THR A 31 -48.51 -18.27 8.86
CA THR A 31 -47.11 -18.08 9.27
C THR A 31 -46.39 -19.38 9.57
N LEU A 32 -47.04 -20.34 10.25
CA LEU A 32 -46.48 -21.68 10.46
C LEU A 32 -46.24 -22.42 9.14
N THR A 33 -47.18 -22.32 8.21
CA THR A 33 -47.03 -22.93 6.88
C THR A 33 -45.88 -22.27 6.12
N ALA A 34 -45.70 -20.96 6.26
CA ALA A 34 -44.60 -20.22 5.66
C ALA A 34 -43.24 -20.65 6.22
N ALA A 35 -43.10 -20.73 7.54
CA ALA A 35 -41.90 -21.22 8.20
C ALA A 35 -41.52 -22.64 7.76
N LEU A 36 -42.50 -23.55 7.71
CA LEU A 36 -42.27 -24.93 7.27
C LEU A 36 -41.85 -25.01 5.80
N ARG A 37 -42.48 -24.23 4.92
CA ARG A 37 -42.12 -24.21 3.50
C ARG A 37 -40.73 -23.63 3.27
N LEU A 38 -40.37 -22.56 3.98
CA LEU A 38 -39.04 -21.96 3.90
C LEU A 38 -37.99 -22.93 4.43
N GLY A 39 -38.17 -23.50 5.62
CA GLY A 39 -37.21 -24.44 6.21
C GLY A 39 -37.05 -25.75 5.43
N ILE A 40 -38.06 -26.18 4.67
CA ILE A 40 -37.94 -27.32 3.74
C ILE A 40 -37.20 -26.93 2.45
N ALA A 41 -37.41 -25.71 1.95
CA ALA A 41 -36.76 -25.21 0.75
C ALA A 41 -35.29 -24.88 0.97
N ASP A 42 -34.97 -24.27 2.11
CA ASP A 42 -33.62 -23.90 2.52
C ASP A 42 -33.45 -24.04 4.05
N PRO A 43 -32.93 -25.19 4.52
CA PRO A 43 -32.76 -25.46 5.94
C PRO A 43 -31.58 -24.68 6.58
N GLU A 44 -30.73 -24.03 5.77
CA GLU A 44 -29.62 -23.22 6.26
C GLU A 44 -30.04 -21.77 6.57
N GLU A 45 -31.25 -21.38 6.14
CA GLU A 45 -31.75 -20.01 6.29
C GLU A 45 -32.04 -19.63 7.74
N SER A 46 -31.54 -18.46 8.17
CA SER A 46 -31.75 -17.96 9.53
C SER A 46 -33.15 -17.41 9.73
N ASP A 47 -33.81 -16.89 8.68
CA ASP A 47 -35.18 -16.37 8.72
C ASP A 47 -36.18 -17.41 9.25
N THR A 48 -35.97 -18.69 8.91
CA THR A 48 -36.82 -19.78 9.40
C THR A 48 -36.90 -19.77 10.93
N ASN A 49 -35.78 -19.51 11.60
CA ASN A 49 -35.72 -19.44 13.06
C ASN A 49 -36.32 -18.13 13.59
N ALA A 50 -36.20 -17.01 12.86
CA ALA A 50 -36.87 -15.77 13.20
C ALA A 50 -38.39 -15.93 13.22
N ILE A 51 -38.95 -16.57 12.18
CA ILE A 51 -40.40 -16.82 12.06
C ILE A 51 -40.89 -17.78 13.14
N LEU A 52 -40.11 -18.84 13.44
CA LEU A 52 -40.43 -19.75 14.55
C LEU A 52 -40.36 -19.04 15.91
N GLY A 53 -39.41 -18.12 16.08
CA GLY A 53 -39.35 -17.24 17.26
C GLY A 53 -40.59 -16.36 17.38
N ALA A 54 -41.03 -15.75 16.28
CA ALA A 54 -42.26 -14.95 16.24
C ALA A 54 -43.50 -15.77 16.60
N LEU A 55 -43.63 -17.00 16.08
CA LEU A 55 -44.70 -17.92 16.45
C LEU A 55 -44.67 -18.28 17.93
N HIS A 56 -43.48 -18.53 18.49
CA HIS A 56 -43.32 -18.81 19.92
C HIS A 56 -43.75 -17.63 20.79
N HIS A 57 -43.42 -16.39 20.39
CA HIS A 57 -43.86 -15.17 21.07
C HIS A 57 -45.35 -14.96 21.00
N HIS A 58 -45.93 -15.13 19.81
CA HIS A 58 -47.37 -15.06 19.62
C HIS A 58 -48.09 -16.03 20.57
N ASP A 59 -47.68 -17.29 20.62
CA ASP A 59 -48.31 -18.30 21.47
C ASP A 59 -48.19 -17.95 22.96
N ARG A 60 -47.02 -17.47 23.38
CA ARG A 60 -46.79 -17.02 24.75
C ARG A 60 -47.66 -15.81 25.13
N LEU A 61 -47.87 -14.87 24.20
CA LEU A 61 -48.73 -13.71 24.45
C LEU A 61 -50.20 -14.11 24.53
N VAL A 62 -50.66 -15.00 23.65
CA VAL A 62 -52.03 -15.54 23.68
C VAL A 62 -52.32 -16.28 24.99
N GLU A 63 -51.36 -17.05 25.50
CA GLU A 63 -51.51 -17.76 26.79
C GLU A 63 -51.61 -16.82 28.00
N ASN A 64 -50.96 -15.65 27.93
CA ASN A 64 -50.94 -14.66 29.02
C ASN A 64 -51.95 -13.52 28.83
N ALA A 65 -52.68 -13.49 27.71
CA ALA A 65 -53.62 -12.44 27.39
C ALA A 65 -54.89 -12.54 28.24
N ASP A 66 -55.37 -11.39 28.73
CA ASP A 66 -56.69 -11.30 29.33
C ASP A 66 -57.78 -11.51 28.26
N ALA A 67 -59.00 -11.89 28.65
CA ALA A 67 -60.10 -12.22 27.74
C ALA A 67 -60.54 -11.10 26.76
N HIS A 68 -59.93 -9.92 26.88
CA HIS A 68 -60.22 -8.71 26.11
C HIS A 68 -59.04 -8.26 25.25
N ASP A 69 -57.89 -8.94 25.30
CA ASP A 69 -56.73 -8.59 24.49
C ASP A 69 -56.66 -9.48 23.26
N GLU A 70 -56.31 -8.88 22.12
CA GLU A 70 -56.20 -9.57 20.84
C GLU A 70 -54.74 -9.60 20.43
N VAL A 71 -54.25 -10.77 20.05
CA VAL A 71 -52.87 -10.96 19.58
C VAL A 71 -52.93 -11.53 18.17
N GLU A 72 -52.19 -10.93 17.26
CA GLU A 72 -52.08 -11.38 15.87
C GLU A 72 -50.61 -11.47 15.46
N ILE A 73 -50.32 -12.29 14.45
CA ILE A 73 -48.97 -12.42 13.89
C ILE A 73 -48.99 -12.10 12.40
N ALA A 74 -48.01 -11.31 11.97
CA ALA A 74 -47.79 -11.01 10.56
C ALA A 74 -46.32 -11.18 10.17
N LEU A 75 -46.11 -11.63 8.94
CA LEU A 75 -44.81 -11.71 8.29
C LEU A 75 -44.84 -10.85 7.03
N LEU A 76 -43.90 -9.91 6.94
CA LEU A 76 -43.74 -9.02 5.80
C LEU A 76 -42.57 -9.49 4.94
N THR A 77 -42.73 -9.42 3.62
CA THR A 77 -41.68 -9.79 2.66
C THR A 77 -41.25 -8.59 1.83
N GLY A 78 -39.96 -8.40 1.65
CA GLY A 78 -39.38 -7.29 0.90
C GLY A 78 -39.25 -7.55 -0.61
N ASP A 79 -38.11 -7.18 -1.17
CA ASP A 79 -37.74 -7.43 -2.57
C ASP A 79 -36.25 -7.82 -2.60
N VAL A 80 -35.90 -8.79 -3.47
CA VAL A 80 -34.52 -9.29 -3.68
C VAL A 80 -33.53 -8.14 -3.91
N ARG A 81 -33.99 -7.06 -4.54
CA ARG A 81 -33.23 -5.81 -4.64
C ARG A 81 -33.49 -4.98 -3.39
N VAL A 82 -32.78 -5.34 -2.33
CA VAL A 82 -32.72 -4.62 -1.05
C VAL A 82 -32.54 -3.12 -1.28
N GLY A 83 -33.24 -2.29 -0.51
CA GLY A 83 -33.22 -0.82 -0.63
C GLY A 83 -34.62 -0.24 -0.83
N PRO A 84 -34.78 0.88 -1.58
CA PRO A 84 -36.04 1.63 -1.62
C PRO A 84 -37.25 0.86 -2.13
N ARG A 85 -37.05 -0.22 -2.91
CA ARG A 85 -38.15 -1.07 -3.39
C ARG A 85 -38.66 -2.01 -2.30
N SER A 86 -37.74 -2.68 -1.61
CA SER A 86 -38.07 -3.50 -0.45
C SER A 86 -38.73 -2.65 0.65
N ASP A 87 -38.19 -1.48 0.95
CA ASP A 87 -38.76 -0.55 1.94
C ASP A 87 -40.21 -0.15 1.61
N ARG A 88 -40.52 0.10 0.33
CA ARG A 88 -41.89 0.40 -0.11
C ARG A 88 -42.81 -0.82 -0.04
N ALA A 89 -42.30 -2.01 -0.35
CA ALA A 89 -43.08 -3.24 -0.27
C ALA A 89 -43.47 -3.54 1.19
N ILE A 90 -42.50 -3.48 2.11
CA ILE A 90 -42.71 -3.64 3.55
C ILE A 90 -43.71 -2.60 4.07
N ALA A 91 -43.55 -1.33 3.67
CA ALA A 91 -44.46 -0.26 4.03
C ALA A 91 -45.91 -0.53 3.57
N SER A 92 -46.09 -0.93 2.31
CA SER A 92 -47.42 -1.21 1.74
C SER A 92 -48.08 -2.43 2.39
N GLN A 93 -47.31 -3.48 2.68
CA GLN A 93 -47.82 -4.67 3.34
C GLN A 93 -48.18 -4.41 4.80
N LEU A 94 -47.38 -3.59 5.49
CA LEU A 94 -47.71 -3.17 6.85
C LEU A 94 -49.00 -2.33 6.88
N ASP A 95 -49.22 -1.47 5.88
CA ASP A 95 -50.47 -0.71 5.75
C ASP A 95 -51.70 -1.64 5.60
N GLU A 96 -51.56 -2.77 4.90
CA GLU A 96 -52.60 -3.81 4.77
C GLU A 96 -52.88 -4.51 6.12
N VAL A 97 -51.83 -4.91 6.84
CA VAL A 97 -51.94 -5.53 8.17
C VAL A 97 -52.63 -4.60 9.18
N ILE A 98 -52.30 -3.30 9.14
CA ILE A 98 -52.91 -2.29 10.01
C ILE A 98 -54.39 -2.11 9.70
N GLN A 99 -54.78 -2.15 8.42
CA GLN A 99 -56.19 -2.03 8.03
C GLN A 99 -57.02 -3.21 8.51
N GLU A 100 -56.46 -4.42 8.51
CA GLU A 100 -57.16 -5.64 8.91
C GLU A 100 -57.27 -5.79 10.43
N PHE A 101 -56.18 -5.57 11.16
CA PHE A 101 -56.11 -5.87 12.61
C PHE A 101 -56.17 -4.64 13.53
N GLN A 102 -55.72 -3.47 13.04
CA GLN A 102 -55.60 -2.22 13.82
C GLN A 102 -54.84 -2.39 15.16
N PRO A 103 -53.55 -2.71 15.12
CA PRO A 103 -52.75 -2.93 16.33
C PRO A 103 -52.45 -1.63 17.09
N ASP A 104 -52.48 -1.70 18.41
CA ASP A 104 -52.03 -0.62 19.30
C ASP A 104 -50.51 -0.65 19.48
N VAL A 105 -49.95 -1.86 19.52
CA VAL A 105 -48.54 -2.12 19.81
C VAL A 105 -48.00 -3.23 18.92
N ALA A 106 -46.75 -3.10 18.48
CA ALA A 106 -46.03 -4.13 17.75
C ALA A 106 -44.80 -4.64 18.53
N ILE A 107 -44.56 -5.94 18.43
CA ILE A 107 -43.35 -6.62 18.89
C ILE A 107 -42.63 -7.14 17.65
N LEU A 108 -41.43 -6.64 17.39
CA LEU A 108 -40.65 -7.02 16.22
C LEU A 108 -39.71 -8.17 16.58
N VAL A 109 -39.73 -9.24 15.79
CA VAL A 109 -38.82 -10.38 15.91
C VAL A 109 -37.97 -10.47 14.66
N THR A 110 -36.65 -10.46 14.83
CA THR A 110 -35.65 -10.42 13.76
C THR A 110 -34.46 -11.33 14.10
N ASP A 111 -33.73 -11.83 13.11
CA ASP A 111 -32.49 -12.59 13.27
C ASP A 111 -31.22 -11.75 12.98
N GLY A 112 -31.34 -10.70 12.16
CA GLY A 112 -30.21 -10.02 11.53
C GLY A 112 -30.22 -8.49 11.60
N ALA A 113 -29.09 -7.88 11.27
CA ALA A 113 -28.97 -6.42 11.17
C ALA A 113 -29.67 -5.86 9.93
N ASP A 114 -29.84 -6.68 8.88
CA ASP A 114 -30.46 -6.26 7.63
C ASP A 114 -31.97 -6.01 7.80
N ASP A 115 -32.67 -6.85 8.57
CA ASP A 115 -34.09 -6.62 8.90
C ASP A 115 -34.30 -5.51 9.92
N GLU A 116 -33.35 -5.30 10.84
CA GLU A 116 -33.38 -4.15 11.77
C GLU A 116 -33.41 -2.81 11.01
N ALA A 117 -32.88 -2.74 9.79
CA ALA A 117 -32.96 -1.54 8.95
C ALA A 117 -34.41 -1.19 8.52
N SER A 118 -35.39 -2.09 8.73
CA SER A 118 -36.82 -1.81 8.50
C SER A 118 -37.51 -1.15 9.70
N ILE A 119 -36.87 -1.11 10.89
CA ILE A 119 -37.42 -0.53 12.12
C ILE A 119 -37.95 0.90 11.94
N PRO A 120 -37.26 1.82 11.24
CA PRO A 120 -37.78 3.18 11.04
C PRO A 120 -39.10 3.21 10.27
N ILE A 121 -39.30 2.28 9.33
CA ILE A 121 -40.51 2.17 8.51
C ILE A 121 -41.66 1.66 9.37
N ILE A 122 -41.42 0.64 10.19
CA ILE A 122 -42.43 0.06 11.08
C ILE A 122 -42.84 1.06 12.15
N THR A 123 -41.86 1.68 12.81
CA THR A 123 -42.07 2.66 13.89
C THR A 123 -42.82 3.90 13.39
N SER A 124 -42.75 4.23 12.09
CA SER A 124 -43.51 5.33 11.51
C SER A 124 -45.04 5.07 11.43
N ARG A 125 -45.48 3.81 11.55
CA ARG A 125 -46.87 3.37 11.35
C ARG A 125 -47.50 2.77 12.61
N VAL A 126 -46.73 2.00 13.37
CA VAL A 126 -47.18 1.33 14.61
C VAL A 126 -46.13 1.54 15.68
N ARG A 127 -46.58 1.70 16.93
CA ARG A 127 -45.69 1.82 18.08
C ARG A 127 -45.02 0.46 18.37
N VAL A 128 -43.71 0.39 18.19
CA VAL A 128 -42.92 -0.80 18.56
C VAL A 128 -42.57 -0.74 20.05
N GLU A 129 -43.01 -1.72 20.84
CA GLU A 129 -42.70 -1.81 22.27
C GLU A 129 -41.41 -2.58 22.55
N HIS A 130 -41.19 -3.67 21.81
CA HIS A 130 -40.04 -4.54 22.00
C HIS A 130 -39.50 -5.04 20.67
N VAL A 131 -38.17 -5.18 20.59
CA VAL A 131 -37.46 -5.82 19.48
C VAL A 131 -36.72 -7.01 20.06
N GLU A 132 -37.05 -8.20 19.60
CA GLU A 132 -36.39 -9.43 20.01
C GLU A 132 -35.54 -10.02 18.89
N LYS A 133 -34.30 -10.35 19.26
CA LYS A 133 -33.32 -10.91 18.33
C LYS A 133 -33.16 -12.42 18.52
N ILE A 134 -33.49 -13.20 17.50
CA ILE A 134 -33.32 -14.65 17.49
C ILE A 134 -31.95 -15.00 16.91
N ILE A 135 -31.04 -15.49 17.76
CA ILE A 135 -29.68 -15.87 17.35
C ILE A 135 -29.54 -17.39 17.41
N VAL A 136 -29.41 -18.02 16.25
CA VAL A 136 -29.14 -19.46 16.14
C VAL A 136 -27.70 -19.73 16.60
N ARG A 137 -27.55 -20.42 17.72
CA ARG A 137 -26.23 -20.82 18.24
C ARG A 137 -25.69 -21.99 17.43
N GLN A 138 -24.95 -21.70 16.36
CA GLN A 138 -24.17 -22.71 15.66
C GLN A 138 -22.82 -22.91 16.35
N SER A 139 -22.49 -24.16 16.73
CA SER A 139 -21.12 -24.52 17.08
C SER A 139 -20.29 -24.49 15.81
N LYS A 140 -19.76 -23.33 15.49
CA LYS A 140 -18.94 -23.11 14.31
C LYS A 140 -17.72 -24.01 14.36
N GLY A 141 -17.66 -25.00 13.47
CA GLY A 141 -16.48 -25.83 13.25
C GLY A 141 -15.28 -24.97 12.82
N ILE A 142 -14.09 -25.50 13.07
CA ILE A 142 -12.74 -24.91 12.88
C ILE A 142 -12.57 -24.16 11.53
N GLU A 143 -13.33 -24.54 10.51
CA GLU A 143 -13.35 -23.96 9.16
C GLU A 143 -13.75 -22.48 9.14
N SER A 144 -14.69 -22.08 9.99
CA SER A 144 -15.09 -20.68 10.11
C SER A 144 -14.02 -19.82 10.78
N THR A 145 -13.26 -20.37 11.75
CA THR A 145 -12.12 -19.67 12.36
C THR A 145 -11.03 -19.40 11.34
N TYR A 146 -10.76 -20.34 10.42
CA TYR A 146 -9.83 -20.11 9.31
C TYR A 146 -10.32 -18.98 8.40
N TYR A 147 -11.60 -18.97 8.03
CA TYR A 147 -12.17 -17.88 7.21
C TYR A 147 -12.06 -16.52 7.91
N TYR A 148 -12.35 -16.44 9.21
CA TYR A 148 -12.20 -15.19 9.96
C TYR A 148 -10.74 -14.73 10.06
N ILE A 149 -9.78 -15.64 10.23
CA ILE A 149 -8.35 -15.31 10.24
C ILE A 149 -7.89 -14.84 8.86
N ALA A 150 -8.27 -15.56 7.79
CA ALA A 150 -7.93 -15.20 6.42
C ALA A 150 -8.51 -13.82 6.07
N LYS A 151 -9.79 -13.58 6.38
CA LYS A 151 -10.47 -12.31 6.14
C LYS A 151 -9.92 -11.17 7.00
N ALA A 152 -9.48 -11.45 8.24
CA ALA A 152 -8.81 -10.48 9.09
C ALA A 152 -7.42 -10.08 8.57
N ILE A 153 -6.73 -10.97 7.83
CA ILE A 153 -5.46 -10.66 7.15
C ILE A 153 -5.71 -9.84 5.88
N GLU A 154 -6.85 -9.99 5.22
CA GLU A 154 -7.23 -9.20 4.04
C GLU A 154 -7.66 -7.78 4.39
N ASP A 155 -8.37 -7.58 5.51
CA ASP A 155 -8.82 -6.24 5.92
C ASP A 155 -7.67 -5.42 6.56
N PRO A 156 -7.27 -4.27 5.98
CA PRO A 156 -6.12 -3.49 6.45
C PRO A 156 -6.22 -3.04 7.92
N ARG A 157 -7.45 -2.83 8.44
CA ARG A 157 -7.65 -2.42 9.84
C ARG A 157 -7.34 -3.56 10.82
N TRP A 158 -7.69 -4.79 10.45
CA TRP A 158 -7.47 -5.98 11.26
C TRP A 158 -6.07 -6.56 11.06
N ARG A 159 -5.56 -6.50 9.83
CA ARG A 159 -4.19 -6.92 9.45
C ARG A 159 -3.14 -6.28 10.34
N ALA A 160 -3.18 -4.95 10.51
CA ALA A 160 -2.24 -4.23 11.36
C ALA A 160 -2.37 -4.64 12.83
N LYS A 161 -3.59 -4.72 13.34
CA LYS A 161 -3.88 -5.04 14.75
C LYS A 161 -3.43 -6.46 15.14
N LEU A 162 -3.44 -7.39 14.19
CA LEU A 162 -3.06 -8.79 14.39
C LEU A 162 -1.57 -9.05 14.09
N LEU A 163 -1.07 -8.60 12.93
CA LEU A 163 0.30 -8.90 12.50
C LEU A 163 1.35 -8.08 13.25
N VAL A 164 1.10 -6.80 13.56
CA VAL A 164 2.10 -5.91 14.18
C VAL A 164 2.59 -6.43 15.54
N PRO A 165 1.72 -6.79 16.51
CA PRO A 165 2.18 -7.31 17.80
C PRO A 165 2.97 -8.63 17.65
N ILE A 166 2.54 -9.52 16.76
CA ILE A 166 3.21 -10.81 16.50
C ILE A 166 4.59 -10.57 15.89
N SER A 167 4.70 -9.65 14.93
CA SER A 167 5.97 -9.32 14.31
C SER A 167 6.97 -8.68 15.27
N VAL A 168 6.54 -7.75 16.12
CA VAL A 168 7.39 -7.14 17.15
C VAL A 168 7.88 -8.22 18.13
N PHE A 169 7.00 -9.13 18.53
CA PHE A 169 7.37 -10.26 19.38
C PHE A 169 8.43 -11.17 18.73
N LEU A 170 8.25 -11.53 17.46
CA LEU A 170 9.22 -12.32 16.70
C LEU A 170 10.56 -11.61 16.52
N MET A 171 10.55 -10.29 16.29
CA MET A 171 11.77 -9.48 16.19
C MET A 171 12.52 -9.40 17.51
N ILE A 172 11.81 -9.24 18.64
CA ILE A 172 12.41 -9.24 19.99
C ILE A 172 13.04 -10.60 20.27
N ILE A 173 12.37 -11.70 19.95
CA ILE A 173 12.92 -13.06 20.08
C ILE A 173 14.14 -13.23 19.18
N GLY A 174 14.06 -12.81 17.91
CA GLY A 174 15.16 -12.93 16.97
C GLY A 174 16.42 -12.18 17.43
N LEU A 175 16.26 -10.93 17.86
CA LEU A 175 17.36 -10.14 18.43
C LEU A 175 17.89 -10.72 19.74
N GLY A 176 16.98 -11.17 20.63
CA GLY A 176 17.34 -11.79 21.91
C GLY A 176 18.08 -13.13 21.75
N LEU A 177 17.87 -13.83 20.64
CA LEU A 177 18.59 -15.05 20.30
C LEU A 177 19.94 -14.77 19.61
N ILE A 178 20.13 -13.61 19.00
CA ILE A 178 21.41 -13.22 18.37
C ILE A 178 22.40 -12.71 19.42
N VAL A 179 21.94 -12.01 20.46
CA VAL A 179 22.81 -11.35 21.44
C VAL A 179 22.81 -12.11 22.78
N PRO A 180 23.97 -12.43 23.40
CA PRO A 180 25.36 -12.18 23.00
C PRO A 180 26.11 -13.41 22.42
N ASN A 181 25.60 -14.64 22.61
CA ASN A 181 26.31 -15.90 22.29
C ASN A 181 25.41 -16.91 21.53
N GLY A 182 24.28 -16.48 20.98
CA GLY A 182 23.30 -17.37 20.36
C GLY A 182 23.46 -17.47 18.84
N GLY A 183 23.14 -18.65 18.30
CA GLY A 183 23.35 -18.97 16.89
C GLY A 183 22.64 -17.98 15.97
N VAL A 184 23.44 -17.19 15.23
CA VAL A 184 22.98 -16.19 14.25
C VAL A 184 21.92 -16.79 13.32
N LEU A 185 22.09 -18.05 12.92
CA LEU A 185 21.12 -18.77 12.07
C LEU A 185 19.74 -18.93 12.73
N ILE A 186 19.72 -19.25 14.02
CA ILE A 186 18.49 -19.53 14.77
C ILE A 186 17.74 -18.24 15.10
N GLY A 187 18.47 -17.17 15.43
CA GLY A 187 17.86 -15.85 15.69
C GLY A 187 17.46 -15.09 14.42
N ALA A 188 18.16 -15.31 13.30
CA ALA A 188 17.84 -14.67 12.02
C ALA A 188 16.48 -15.11 11.47
N MET A 189 16.08 -16.37 11.65
CA MET A 189 14.80 -16.89 11.15
C MET A 189 13.57 -16.13 11.69
N PRO A 190 13.35 -16.03 13.02
CA PRO A 190 12.25 -15.25 13.58
C PRO A 190 12.43 -13.74 13.36
N LEU A 191 13.66 -13.23 13.28
CA LEU A 191 13.91 -11.83 12.95
C LEU A 191 13.40 -11.48 11.54
N ILE A 192 13.79 -12.26 10.54
CA ILE A 192 13.39 -12.06 9.14
C ILE A 192 11.88 -12.24 8.98
N ALA A 193 11.31 -13.29 9.59
CA ALA A 193 9.86 -13.51 9.58
C ALA A 193 9.11 -12.36 10.27
N GLY A 194 9.62 -11.85 11.39
CA GLY A 194 9.07 -10.71 12.10
C GLY A 194 9.10 -9.45 11.25
N ILE A 195 10.24 -9.11 10.62
CA ILE A 195 10.37 -7.96 9.72
C ILE A 195 9.38 -8.06 8.55
N TRP A 196 9.27 -9.24 7.92
CA TRP A 196 8.35 -9.45 6.80
C TRP A 196 6.87 -9.29 7.23
N MET A 197 6.48 -9.90 8.36
CA MET A 197 5.13 -9.76 8.91
C MET A 197 4.83 -8.32 9.34
N PHE A 198 5.81 -7.58 9.84
CA PHE A 198 5.67 -6.18 10.22
C PHE A 198 5.38 -5.31 8.98
N ALA A 199 6.15 -5.49 7.91
CA ALA A 199 5.94 -4.81 6.63
C ALA A 199 4.54 -5.10 6.06
N LYS A 200 4.11 -6.37 6.09
CA LYS A 200 2.77 -6.78 5.65
C LYS A 200 1.67 -6.23 6.55
N GLY A 201 1.90 -6.21 7.87
CA GLY A 201 0.99 -5.67 8.89
C GLY A 201 0.67 -4.21 8.68
N LEU A 202 1.69 -3.41 8.35
CA LEU A 202 1.54 -1.98 8.09
C LEU A 202 0.90 -1.64 6.74
N GLY A 203 0.68 -2.62 5.86
CA GLY A 203 0.23 -2.36 4.49
C GLY A 203 1.27 -1.59 3.68
N TRP A 204 2.55 -1.86 3.94
CA TRP A 204 3.67 -1.14 3.32
C TRP A 204 3.62 -1.25 1.79
N GLU A 205 3.02 -2.30 1.22
CA GLU A 205 2.84 -2.47 -0.24
C GLU A 205 2.04 -1.32 -0.86
N GLU A 206 0.89 -0.97 -0.27
CA GLU A 206 0.01 0.11 -0.74
C GLU A 206 0.65 1.50 -0.50
N GLN A 207 1.43 1.64 0.58
CA GLN A 207 2.18 2.86 0.88
C GLN A 207 3.40 3.02 -0.02
N LEU A 208 4.11 1.94 -0.37
CA LEU A 208 5.20 1.96 -1.34
C LEU A 208 4.70 2.28 -2.73
N GLU A 209 3.56 1.73 -3.14
CA GLU A 209 3.02 2.02 -4.46
C GLU A 209 2.61 3.49 -4.58
N ARG A 210 1.96 4.04 -3.53
CA ARG A 210 1.67 5.48 -3.44
C ARG A 210 2.95 6.31 -3.36
N LEU A 211 3.93 5.91 -2.55
CA LEU A 211 5.23 6.58 -2.49
C LEU A 211 5.97 6.48 -3.81
N MET A 212 5.86 5.40 -4.58
CA MET A 212 6.50 5.25 -5.88
C MET A 212 5.79 6.08 -6.94
N LEU A 213 4.46 6.17 -6.90
CA LEU A 213 3.66 7.04 -7.75
C LEU A 213 3.90 8.51 -7.40
N ASP A 214 3.89 8.86 -6.12
CA ASP A 214 4.23 10.17 -5.61
C ASP A 214 5.69 10.49 -5.91
N LEU A 215 6.65 9.58 -5.77
CA LEU A 215 8.04 9.78 -6.18
C LEU A 215 8.17 9.89 -7.70
N ARG A 216 7.29 9.27 -8.48
CA ARG A 216 7.27 9.39 -9.95
C ARG A 216 6.67 10.73 -10.40
N GLU A 217 5.64 11.22 -9.72
CA GLU A 217 4.98 12.50 -9.99
C GLU A 217 5.73 13.68 -9.35
N SER A 218 6.35 13.47 -8.18
CA SER A 218 7.18 14.41 -7.42
C SER A 218 8.69 14.22 -7.63
N ALA A 219 9.10 13.32 -8.53
CA ALA A 219 10.37 13.41 -9.25
C ALA A 219 10.40 14.64 -10.19
N THR A 220 9.94 15.78 -9.68
CA THR A 220 10.67 17.02 -9.86
C THR A 220 12.15 16.71 -9.65
N GLY A 221 13.00 17.09 -10.60
CA GLY A 221 14.43 16.80 -10.54
C GLY A 221 15.08 17.28 -9.23
N GLY A 222 14.40 18.10 -8.44
CA GLY A 222 14.79 18.61 -7.13
C GLY A 222 15.22 17.56 -6.11
N ILE A 223 14.50 16.44 -5.89
CA ILE A 223 14.91 15.47 -4.84
C ILE A 223 16.21 14.77 -5.22
N PHE A 224 16.27 14.15 -6.40
CA PHE A 224 17.48 13.49 -6.91
C PHE A 224 18.63 14.47 -7.10
N SER A 225 18.37 15.68 -7.60
CA SER A 225 19.35 16.75 -7.68
C SER A 225 19.86 17.15 -6.29
N SER A 226 19.00 17.31 -5.29
CA SER A 226 19.43 17.69 -3.94
C SER A 226 20.32 16.63 -3.28
N MET A 227 20.05 15.34 -3.50
CA MET A 227 20.90 14.26 -3.03
C MET A 227 22.27 14.26 -3.73
N LEU A 228 22.30 14.48 -5.05
CA LEU A 228 23.54 14.58 -5.82
C LEU A 228 24.36 15.82 -5.44
N TRP A 229 23.72 16.95 -5.13
CA TRP A 229 24.38 18.12 -4.52
C TRP A 229 24.98 17.80 -3.15
N ALA A 230 24.24 17.08 -2.29
CA ALA A 230 24.74 16.68 -0.98
C ALA A 230 25.97 15.76 -1.10
N ILE A 231 25.93 14.80 -2.02
CA ILE A 231 27.08 13.94 -2.35
C ILE A 231 28.25 14.79 -2.86
N SER A 232 28.01 15.74 -3.76
CA SER A 232 29.05 16.64 -4.26
C SER A 232 29.76 17.40 -3.13
N ILE A 233 28.99 18.02 -2.23
CA ILE A 233 29.54 18.78 -1.10
C ILE A 233 30.29 17.84 -0.15
N PHE A 234 29.72 16.68 0.16
CA PHE A 234 30.34 15.70 1.04
C PHE A 234 31.66 15.17 0.46
N SER A 235 31.72 14.89 -0.84
CA SER A 235 32.95 14.46 -1.50
C SER A 235 34.03 15.55 -1.47
N ILE A 236 33.69 16.83 -1.58
CA ILE A 236 34.68 17.91 -1.42
C ILE A 236 35.29 17.87 -0.01
N ILE A 237 34.45 17.70 1.02
CA ILE A 237 34.90 17.58 2.41
C ILE A 237 35.83 16.37 2.55
N LEU A 238 35.46 15.22 1.98
CA LEU A 238 36.32 14.03 2.00
C LEU A 238 37.67 14.27 1.32
N GLY A 239 37.70 14.96 0.17
CA GLY A 239 38.95 15.33 -0.49
C GLY A 239 39.87 16.19 0.39
N PHE A 240 39.31 17.13 1.15
CA PHE A 240 40.09 17.90 2.13
C PHE A 240 40.58 17.03 3.29
N VAL A 241 39.74 16.11 3.79
CA VAL A 241 40.09 15.22 4.90
C VAL A 241 41.19 14.25 4.50
N THR A 242 41.09 13.59 3.33
CA THR A 242 42.13 12.67 2.85
C THR A 242 43.43 13.40 2.57
N SER A 243 43.37 14.58 1.95
CA SER A 243 44.55 15.43 1.74
C SER A 243 45.21 15.83 3.07
N TYR A 244 44.43 16.22 4.08
CA TYR A 244 44.94 16.54 5.42
C TYR A 244 45.56 15.32 6.13
N GLN A 245 44.98 14.13 5.95
CA GLN A 245 45.54 12.89 6.49
C GLN A 245 46.94 12.60 5.94
N VAL A 246 47.21 12.93 4.67
CA VAL A 246 48.56 12.78 4.08
C VAL A 246 49.60 13.65 4.81
N PHE A 247 49.25 14.88 5.23
CA PHE A 247 50.18 15.75 5.96
C PHE A 247 50.42 15.34 7.42
N THR A 248 49.52 14.56 8.00
CA THR A 248 49.57 14.16 9.42
C THR A 248 50.04 12.72 9.63
N ASN A 249 50.10 11.93 8.56
CA ASN A 249 50.54 10.55 8.64
C ASN A 249 52.06 10.45 8.79
N MET A 250 52.50 9.70 9.81
CA MET A 250 53.91 9.50 10.16
C MET A 250 54.69 8.72 9.09
N GLU A 251 53.99 8.01 8.21
CA GLU A 251 54.58 7.25 7.09
C GLU A 251 55.23 8.14 6.02
N TYR A 252 54.77 9.39 5.89
CA TYR A 252 55.25 10.33 4.87
C TYR A 252 56.31 11.32 5.38
N VAL A 253 56.78 11.16 6.62
CA VAL A 253 57.73 12.09 7.27
C VAL A 253 59.11 12.08 6.59
N GLU A 254 59.49 10.98 5.93
CA GLU A 254 60.75 10.87 5.18
C GLU A 254 60.64 11.36 3.72
N TYR A 255 59.45 11.74 3.26
CA TYR A 255 59.25 12.18 1.87
C TYR A 255 59.66 13.64 1.68
N SER A 256 60.11 13.99 0.48
CA SER A 256 60.33 15.40 0.12
C SER A 256 59.00 16.16 0.12
N ASN A 257 59.02 17.46 0.48
CA ASN A 257 57.81 18.28 0.51
C ASN A 257 56.98 18.18 -0.78
N LEU A 258 57.65 18.18 -1.94
CA LEU A 258 56.99 18.05 -3.26
C LEU A 258 56.28 16.70 -3.42
N ARG A 259 56.84 15.61 -2.89
CA ARG A 259 56.22 14.28 -2.94
C ARG A 259 55.01 14.19 -2.03
N ILE A 260 55.05 14.80 -0.84
CA ILE A 260 53.91 14.88 0.08
C ILE A 260 52.74 15.62 -0.59
N TRP A 261 53.02 16.76 -1.23
CA TRP A 261 52.00 17.49 -1.98
C TRP A 261 51.44 16.69 -3.16
N ALA A 262 52.27 15.96 -3.91
CA ALA A 262 51.81 15.12 -5.02
C ALA A 262 50.85 14.01 -4.56
N VAL A 263 51.17 13.34 -3.45
CA VAL A 263 50.29 12.31 -2.85
C VAL A 263 49.02 12.94 -2.29
N ALA A 264 49.11 14.09 -1.63
CA ALA A 264 47.97 14.80 -1.07
C ALA A 264 46.99 15.31 -2.15
N ILE A 265 47.51 15.68 -3.33
CA ILE A 265 46.71 16.08 -4.49
C ILE A 265 46.05 14.86 -5.14
N ASP A 266 46.76 13.74 -5.26
CA ASP A 266 46.22 12.49 -5.81
C ASP A 266 45.04 11.96 -4.98
N GLU A 267 45.21 11.87 -3.66
CA GLU A 267 44.16 11.44 -2.73
C GLU A 267 42.96 12.41 -2.71
N ALA A 268 43.19 13.70 -2.97
CA ALA A 268 42.11 14.68 -3.10
C ALA A 268 41.41 14.58 -4.47
N LEU A 269 42.15 14.27 -5.54
CA LEU A 269 41.66 14.25 -6.92
C LEU A 269 40.50 13.27 -7.07
N GLN A 270 40.60 12.07 -6.49
CA GLN A 270 39.54 11.05 -6.55
C GLN A 270 38.20 11.59 -6.03
N TRP A 271 38.22 12.27 -4.89
CA TRP A 271 37.02 12.85 -4.29
C TRP A 271 36.51 14.10 -5.01
N ILE A 272 37.42 14.93 -5.54
CA ILE A 272 37.06 16.08 -6.39
C ILE A 272 36.35 15.60 -7.67
N VAL A 273 36.78 14.47 -8.23
CA VAL A 273 36.16 13.85 -9.41
C VAL A 273 34.76 13.37 -9.07
N VAL A 274 34.60 12.58 -8.00
CA VAL A 274 33.28 12.14 -7.52
C VAL A 274 32.36 13.34 -7.30
N SER A 275 32.88 14.43 -6.71
CA SER A 275 32.12 15.65 -6.51
C SER A 275 31.66 16.30 -7.82
N THR A 276 32.58 16.45 -8.78
CA THR A 276 32.32 17.07 -10.08
C THR A 276 31.32 16.25 -10.90
N PHE A 277 31.43 14.91 -10.87
CA PHE A 277 30.46 14.03 -11.51
C PHE A 277 29.09 14.09 -10.84
N ALA A 278 29.02 14.07 -9.51
CA ALA A 278 27.77 14.20 -8.78
C ALA A 278 27.09 15.54 -9.09
N PHE A 279 27.85 16.64 -9.11
CA PHE A 279 27.36 17.97 -9.46
C PHE A 279 26.84 18.07 -10.90
N THR A 280 27.61 17.57 -11.87
CA THR A 280 27.22 17.60 -13.28
C THR A 280 26.00 16.71 -13.57
N LEU A 281 25.92 15.52 -12.94
CA LEU A 281 24.73 14.67 -12.98
C LEU A 281 23.54 15.37 -12.35
N SER A 282 23.74 16.11 -11.26
CA SER A 282 22.68 16.87 -10.61
C SER A 282 22.04 17.88 -11.54
N ILE A 283 22.85 18.67 -12.26
CA ILE A 283 22.37 19.62 -13.27
C ILE A 283 21.73 18.87 -14.44
N GLY A 284 22.29 17.72 -14.83
CA GLY A 284 21.74 16.85 -15.86
C GLY A 284 20.33 16.36 -15.53
N VAL A 285 20.09 15.94 -14.29
CA VAL A 285 18.78 15.53 -13.78
C VAL A 285 17.80 16.70 -13.81
N LEU A 286 18.20 17.89 -13.35
CA LEU A 286 17.33 19.09 -13.43
C LEU A 286 16.91 19.40 -14.87
N ARG A 287 17.87 19.43 -15.80
CA ARG A 287 17.61 19.69 -17.23
C ARG A 287 16.76 18.61 -17.88
N TRP A 288 16.94 17.35 -17.49
CA TRP A 288 16.08 16.25 -17.92
C TRP A 288 14.64 16.49 -17.48
N THR A 289 14.44 16.83 -16.20
CA THR A 289 13.10 17.06 -15.67
C THR A 289 12.41 18.30 -16.22
N GLU A 290 13.16 19.33 -16.60
CA GLU A 290 12.64 20.53 -17.26
C GLU A 290 12.42 20.38 -18.78
N GLY A 291 12.76 19.21 -19.35
CA GLY A 291 12.69 18.97 -20.80
C GLY A 291 13.70 19.77 -21.63
N SER A 292 14.68 20.42 -20.97
CA SER A 292 15.74 21.24 -21.59
C SER A 292 17.05 20.47 -21.81
N PHE A 293 17.01 19.14 -21.71
CA PHE A 293 18.18 18.29 -21.80
C PHE A 293 18.76 18.27 -23.22
N THR A 294 19.85 19.01 -23.40
CA THR A 294 20.62 19.00 -24.65
C THR A 294 21.75 17.98 -24.56
N GLY A 295 22.08 17.34 -25.68
CA GLY A 295 23.26 16.46 -25.79
C GLY A 295 24.57 17.13 -25.37
N ARG A 296 24.64 18.47 -25.39
CA ARG A 296 25.77 19.25 -24.86
C ARG A 296 26.03 19.00 -23.36
N SER A 297 25.02 18.59 -22.60
CA SER A 297 25.19 18.25 -21.17
C SER A 297 25.98 16.95 -20.99
N ILE A 298 25.82 15.98 -21.91
CA ILE A 298 26.59 14.73 -21.93
C ILE A 298 28.06 15.01 -22.26
N LEU A 299 28.34 16.01 -23.11
CA LEU A 299 29.71 16.43 -23.42
C LEU A 299 30.47 16.96 -22.21
N LEU A 300 29.80 17.55 -21.22
CA LEU A 300 30.45 18.02 -20.00
C LEU A 300 30.96 16.84 -19.16
N ILE A 301 30.18 15.76 -19.06
CA ILE A 301 30.57 14.52 -18.35
C ILE A 301 31.75 13.85 -19.06
N GLY A 302 31.68 13.74 -20.40
CA GLY A 302 32.76 13.20 -21.21
C GLY A 302 34.05 14.01 -21.09
N PHE A 303 33.96 15.34 -21.10
CA PHE A 303 35.12 16.21 -20.92
C PHE A 303 35.73 16.09 -19.52
N GLY A 304 34.91 16.02 -18.47
CA GLY A 304 35.38 15.78 -17.10
C GLY A 304 36.14 14.46 -16.95
N THR A 305 35.67 13.40 -17.64
CA THR A 305 36.35 12.10 -17.68
C THR A 305 37.75 12.21 -18.29
N VAL A 306 37.88 12.93 -19.41
CA VAL A 306 39.18 13.17 -20.07
C VAL A 306 40.13 13.93 -19.14
N VAL A 307 39.66 15.02 -18.54
CA VAL A 307 40.46 15.83 -17.61
C VAL A 307 40.95 15.00 -16.42
N TYR A 308 40.09 14.16 -15.84
CA TYR A 308 40.46 13.25 -14.77
C TYR A 308 41.57 12.30 -15.19
N THR A 309 41.38 11.55 -16.27
CA THR A 309 42.37 10.54 -16.70
C THR A 309 43.73 11.16 -17.02
N ILE A 310 43.76 12.36 -17.63
CA ILE A 310 45.01 13.09 -17.87
C ILE A 310 45.66 13.54 -16.55
N ALA A 311 44.88 14.07 -15.61
CA ALA A 311 45.38 14.53 -14.32
C ALA A 311 45.95 13.38 -13.49
N GLU A 312 45.26 12.24 -13.44
CA GLU A 312 45.70 11.02 -12.76
C GLU A 312 46.99 10.47 -13.37
N ALA A 313 47.05 10.27 -14.70
CA ALA A 313 48.27 9.82 -15.37
C ALA A 313 49.46 10.78 -15.15
N THR A 314 49.20 12.08 -15.13
CA THR A 314 50.24 13.09 -14.84
C THR A 314 50.74 12.98 -13.40
N LEU A 315 49.84 12.81 -12.43
CA LEU A 315 50.20 12.64 -11.02
C LEU A 315 50.95 11.33 -10.78
N ASP A 316 50.59 10.24 -11.46
CA ASP A 316 51.29 8.96 -11.40
C ASP A 316 52.73 9.08 -11.86
N VAL A 317 52.96 9.71 -13.02
CA VAL A 317 54.31 9.97 -13.53
C VAL A 317 55.12 10.84 -12.57
N ILE A 318 54.50 11.88 -11.99
CA ILE A 318 55.14 12.75 -11.00
C ILE A 318 55.50 11.97 -9.73
N ARG A 319 54.59 11.16 -9.20
CA ARG A 319 54.83 10.33 -8.00
C ARG A 319 55.95 9.32 -8.23
N MET A 320 55.95 8.67 -9.39
CA MET A 320 56.98 7.72 -9.79
C MET A 320 58.35 8.41 -9.89
N GLY A 321 58.42 9.57 -10.56
CA GLY A 321 59.66 10.33 -10.68
C GLY A 321 60.20 10.88 -9.35
N LEU A 322 59.30 11.26 -8.42
CA LEU A 322 59.67 11.75 -7.08
C LEU A 322 60.03 10.62 -6.09
N SER A 323 59.74 9.36 -6.43
CA SER A 323 60.06 8.20 -5.59
C SER A 323 61.53 7.74 -5.67
N GLY A 324 62.32 8.33 -6.57
CA GLY A 324 63.73 8.01 -6.78
C GLY A 324 63.97 6.93 -7.84
N SER A 325 62.92 6.32 -8.39
CA SER A 325 63.01 5.52 -9.61
C SER A 325 63.08 6.42 -10.84
N ASN A 326 64.05 6.20 -11.73
CA ASN A 326 64.04 6.84 -13.05
C ASN A 326 62.79 6.38 -13.79
N TYR A 327 61.98 7.33 -14.25
CA TYR A 327 60.90 7.03 -15.19
C TYR A 327 61.53 6.52 -16.49
N ILE A 328 61.39 5.22 -16.76
CA ILE A 328 61.98 4.61 -17.95
C ILE A 328 61.03 4.88 -19.11
N LEU A 329 61.51 5.62 -20.11
CA LEU A 329 60.78 5.91 -21.34
C LEU A 329 60.82 4.69 -22.28
N ASP A 330 60.27 3.56 -21.83
CA ASP A 330 59.99 2.43 -22.70
C ASP A 330 58.52 2.43 -23.15
N PHE A 331 58.26 1.66 -24.20
CA PHE A 331 56.92 1.62 -24.79
C PHE A 331 55.89 1.06 -23.80
N GLU A 332 56.26 0.07 -22.99
CA GLU A 332 55.35 -0.60 -22.07
C GLU A 332 54.88 0.34 -20.96
N THR A 333 55.80 1.03 -20.29
CA THR A 333 55.51 1.99 -19.22
C THR A 333 54.68 3.16 -19.74
N VAL A 334 55.09 3.77 -20.86
CA VAL A 334 54.34 4.89 -21.45
C VAL A 334 52.95 4.45 -21.91
N SER A 335 52.81 3.24 -22.47
CA SER A 335 51.51 2.74 -22.90
C SER A 335 50.55 2.44 -21.76
N ASN A 336 51.06 1.98 -20.61
CA ASN A 336 50.26 1.71 -19.43
C ASN A 336 49.76 3.00 -18.77
N ASP A 337 50.64 4.00 -18.61
CA ASP A 337 50.28 5.26 -17.96
C ASP A 337 49.38 6.14 -18.83
N TRP A 338 49.65 6.20 -20.15
CA TRP A 338 48.95 7.10 -21.07
C TRP A 338 47.86 6.43 -21.92
N GLY A 339 47.74 5.10 -21.87
CA GLY A 339 46.75 4.36 -22.65
C GLY A 339 45.31 4.75 -22.33
N LEU A 340 44.97 4.85 -21.05
CA LEU A 340 43.63 5.26 -20.61
C LEU A 340 43.30 6.72 -21.00
N PRO A 341 44.16 7.72 -20.77
CA PRO A 341 43.96 9.08 -21.28
C PRO A 341 43.75 9.17 -22.79
N LEU A 342 44.54 8.45 -23.58
CA LEU A 342 44.41 8.47 -25.05
C LEU A 342 43.08 7.85 -25.49
N PHE A 343 42.68 6.76 -24.83
CA PHE A 343 41.39 6.12 -25.09
C PHE A 343 40.21 7.04 -24.74
N THR A 344 40.24 7.72 -23.59
CA THR A 344 39.16 8.64 -23.20
C THR A 344 39.06 9.85 -24.13
N ILE A 345 40.18 10.37 -24.65
CA ILE A 345 40.18 11.43 -25.68
C ILE A 345 39.49 10.93 -26.97
N ALA A 346 39.83 9.74 -27.44
CA ALA A 346 39.22 9.15 -28.63
C ALA A 346 37.70 8.93 -28.43
N LEU A 347 37.31 8.41 -27.27
CA LEU A 347 35.91 8.21 -26.90
C LEU A 347 35.15 9.54 -26.83
N TYR A 348 35.75 10.57 -26.23
CA TYR A 348 35.16 11.91 -26.17
C TYR A 348 34.96 12.51 -27.57
N TYR A 349 35.93 12.35 -28.46
CA TYR A 349 35.80 12.79 -29.84
C TYR A 349 34.63 12.10 -30.56
N LEU A 350 34.51 10.77 -30.43
CA LEU A 350 33.39 10.02 -31.00
C LEU A 350 32.05 10.46 -30.43
N LEU A 351 31.95 10.60 -29.10
CA LEU A 351 30.75 11.06 -28.42
C LEU A 351 30.34 12.47 -28.90
N ARG A 352 31.32 13.37 -29.07
CA ARG A 352 31.11 14.69 -29.66
C ARG A 352 30.60 14.63 -31.09
N THR A 353 31.20 13.82 -31.95
CA THR A 353 30.75 13.66 -33.34
C THR A 353 29.32 13.14 -33.42
N ILE A 354 28.96 12.16 -32.59
CA ILE A 354 27.59 11.60 -32.53
C ILE A 354 26.60 12.70 -32.13
N ILE A 355 26.88 13.42 -31.05
CA ILE A 355 25.97 14.47 -30.55
C ILE A 355 25.83 15.62 -31.56
N GLU A 356 26.91 16.03 -32.22
CA GLU A 356 26.86 17.05 -33.28
C GLU A 356 26.11 16.56 -34.53
N SER A 357 26.14 15.27 -34.84
CA SER A 357 25.39 14.69 -35.97
C SER A 357 23.89 14.69 -35.72
N ILE A 358 23.45 14.27 -34.52
CA ILE A 358 22.04 14.26 -34.12
C ILE A 358 21.48 15.68 -34.09
N ALA A 359 22.25 16.64 -33.55
CA ALA A 359 21.83 18.04 -33.50
C ALA A 359 21.66 18.67 -34.90
N LYS A 360 22.46 18.26 -35.89
CA LYS A 360 22.31 18.73 -37.29
C LYS A 360 21.09 18.12 -37.99
N GLU A 361 20.74 16.88 -37.65
CA GLU A 361 19.57 16.20 -38.23
C GLU A 361 18.26 16.87 -37.81
N ASP A 362 18.16 17.30 -36.53
CA ASP A 362 17.04 18.09 -36.00
C ASP A 362 16.88 19.46 -36.68
N GLU A 363 17.97 20.15 -37.06
CA GLU A 363 17.93 21.43 -37.79
C GLU A 363 17.49 21.27 -39.26
N THR A 364 17.61 20.07 -39.84
CA THR A 364 17.30 19.82 -41.26
C THR A 364 15.90 19.24 -41.52
N SER A 365 15.12 18.92 -40.47
CA SER A 365 13.72 18.50 -40.63
C SER A 365 12.80 19.67 -41.04
N PRO A 366 12.13 19.62 -42.21
CA PRO A 366 11.37 20.75 -42.75
C PRO A 366 9.93 20.78 -42.22
N THR A 367 9.73 20.74 -40.90
CA THR A 367 8.37 20.65 -40.30
C THR A 367 8.03 21.80 -39.35
N ASN A 368 8.61 22.98 -39.52
CA ASN A 368 8.10 24.18 -38.84
C ASN A 368 8.35 25.50 -39.60
N LYS A 369 8.07 25.54 -40.90
CA LYS A 369 7.71 26.80 -41.55
C LYS A 369 6.22 27.04 -41.36
N PHE A 370 5.88 27.70 -40.27
CA PHE A 370 4.60 28.40 -40.13
C PHE A 370 4.45 29.34 -41.32
N TRP A 371 3.55 29.00 -42.25
CA TRP A 371 2.97 29.97 -43.17
C TRP A 371 1.87 30.69 -42.40
N GLY A 372 2.13 31.93 -42.03
CA GLY A 372 1.09 32.84 -41.54
C GLY A 372 0.15 33.20 -42.67
N VAL A 373 -1.12 32.81 -42.51
CA VAL A 373 -2.30 33.58 -42.93
C VAL A 373 -3.28 33.54 -41.77
#